data_AF-A0A1F2WK04-F1
#
_entry.id   AF-A0A1F2WK04-F1
#
_cell.length_a   1.000
_cell.length_b   1.000
_cell.length_c   1.000
_cell.angle_alpha   90.00
_cell.angle_beta   90.00
_cell.angle_gamma   90.00
#
_symmetry.space_group_name_H-M   'P 1'
#
loop_
_entity.id
_entity.type
_entity.pdbx_description
1 polymer ?
#
loop_
_entity_poly.entity_id
_entity_poly.type
_entity_poly.pdbx_seq_one_letter_code
_entity_poly.pdbx_strand_id
1 'polypeptide(L)'
;MTNEAENTTADEARSTTAQNVRDLIERTFLAGMGAAALTKDRVQELVEELVRRGQLNSDEGREVVERLVSRSREEARSVLRKADSSLQGAYRDLGLTTKRQSEDVEFRLRQLEHRVQLLESAADAGVGGGAASGPPGE
;
A
#
# COMPACT_ATOMS: atom_id res chain seq x y z
N MET A 1 -55.34 0.21 -20.91
CA MET A 1 -55.17 1.09 -19.72
C MET A 1 -54.52 0.31 -18.58
N THR A 2 -53.40 -0.40 -18.82
CA THR A 2 -52.80 -1.34 -17.84
C THR A 2 -51.32 -1.10 -17.57
N ASN A 3 -50.70 -0.07 -18.15
CA ASN A 3 -49.24 0.12 -18.10
C ASN A 3 -48.77 1.11 -17.00
N GLU A 4 -49.69 1.77 -16.28
CA GLU A 4 -49.33 2.78 -15.25
C GLU A 4 -49.13 2.17 -13.85
N ALA A 5 -49.62 0.95 -13.60
CA ALA A 5 -49.52 0.30 -12.28
C ALA A 5 -48.19 -0.47 -12.07
N GLU A 6 -47.49 -0.87 -13.13
CA GLU A 6 -46.22 -1.61 -13.03
C GLU A 6 -45.00 -0.70 -12.80
N ASN A 7 -45.08 0.58 -13.19
CA ASN A 7 -43.92 1.48 -13.09
C ASN A 7 -43.72 2.04 -11.67
N THR A 8 -44.82 2.25 -10.93
CA THR A 8 -44.79 2.80 -9.56
C THR A 8 -44.22 1.82 -8.54
N THR A 9 -44.52 0.52 -8.67
CA THR A 9 -44.03 -0.53 -7.75
C THR A 9 -42.54 -0.82 -7.93
N ALA A 10 -42.00 -0.66 -9.14
CA ALA A 10 -40.58 -0.79 -9.43
C ALA A 10 -39.74 0.37 -8.85
N ASP A 11 -40.28 1.58 -8.80
CA ASP A 11 -39.61 2.75 -8.21
C ASP A 11 -39.61 2.73 -6.67
N GLU A 12 -40.69 2.25 -6.04
CA GLU A 12 -40.73 2.04 -4.57
C GLU A 12 -39.71 0.98 -4.09
N ALA A 13 -39.53 -0.10 -4.88
CA ALA A 13 -38.53 -1.13 -4.58
C ALA A 13 -37.08 -0.61 -4.69
N ARG A 14 -36.79 0.28 -5.66
CA ARG A 14 -35.48 0.92 -5.81
C ARG A 14 -35.17 1.92 -4.68
N SER A 15 -36.17 2.70 -4.27
CA SER A 15 -36.03 3.64 -3.14
C SER A 15 -35.73 2.91 -1.83
N THR A 16 -36.44 1.83 -1.53
CA THR A 16 -36.23 1.02 -0.32
C THR A 16 -34.88 0.32 -0.33
N THR A 17 -34.45 -0.19 -1.48
CA THR A 17 -33.13 -0.85 -1.62
C THR A 17 -31.99 0.14 -1.42
N ALA A 18 -32.08 1.35 -2.00
CA ALA A 18 -31.08 2.40 -1.84
C ALA A 18 -30.97 2.88 -0.38
N GLN A 19 -32.10 2.97 0.34
CA GLN A 19 -32.11 3.28 1.76
C GLN A 19 -31.43 2.21 2.61
N ASN A 20 -31.68 0.93 2.32
CA ASN A 20 -31.04 -0.19 3.02
C ASN A 20 -29.52 -0.24 2.78
N VAL A 21 -29.07 0.03 1.55
CA VAL A 21 -27.63 0.09 1.23
C VAL A 21 -26.96 1.25 1.97
N ARG A 22 -27.61 2.42 2.05
CA ARG A 22 -27.09 3.56 2.81
C ARG A 22 -26.95 3.24 4.30
N ASP A 23 -27.99 2.66 4.91
CA ASP A 23 -27.97 2.26 6.33
C ASP A 23 -26.87 1.23 6.61
N LEU A 24 -26.65 0.28 5.69
CA LEU A 24 -25.58 -0.70 5.79
C LEU A 24 -24.20 -0.05 5.75
N ILE A 25 -23.97 0.92 4.86
CA ILE A 25 -22.69 1.63 4.77
C ILE A 25 -22.44 2.46 6.04
N GLU A 26 -23.43 3.19 6.53
CA GLU A 26 -23.31 3.99 7.75
C GLU A 26 -23.00 3.11 8.97
N ARG A 27 -23.69 1.97 9.11
CA ARG A 27 -23.42 0.99 10.17
C ARG A 27 -22.05 0.33 10.04
N THR A 28 -21.65 -0.03 8.81
CA THR A 28 -20.33 -0.63 8.55
C THR A 28 -19.21 0.36 8.82
N PHE A 29 -19.42 1.64 8.50
CA PHE A 29 -18.46 2.70 8.77
C PHE A 29 -18.32 2.99 10.27
N LEU A 30 -19.42 3.08 11.02
CA LEU A 30 -19.41 3.23 12.48
C LEU A 30 -18.80 2.00 13.18
N ALA A 31 -19.13 0.79 12.73
CA ALA A 31 -18.53 -0.45 13.22
C ALA A 31 -17.04 -0.54 12.87
N GLY A 32 -16.65 -0.08 11.68
CA GLY A 32 -15.26 0.02 11.24
C GLY A 32 -14.46 1.02 12.04
N MET A 33 -15.04 2.18 12.39
CA MET A 33 -14.44 3.13 13.32
C MET A 33 -14.34 2.55 14.74
N GLY A 34 -15.32 1.77 15.19
CA GLY A 34 -15.25 1.05 16.47
C GLY A 34 -14.15 -0.01 16.50
N ALA A 35 -13.99 -0.78 15.42
CA ALA A 35 -12.92 -1.77 15.28
C ALA A 35 -11.53 -1.14 15.18
N ALA A 36 -11.41 0.01 14.50
CA ALA A 36 -10.17 0.79 14.45
C ALA A 36 -9.85 1.50 15.77
N ALA A 37 -10.87 1.87 16.56
CA ALA A 37 -10.72 2.48 17.88
C ALA A 37 -10.37 1.47 18.99
N LEU A 38 -10.22 0.18 18.67
CA LEU A 38 -9.78 -0.87 19.61
C LEU A 38 -8.31 -0.64 20.00
N THR A 39 -8.12 0.32 20.89
CA THR A 39 -6.83 0.70 21.47
C THR A 39 -6.63 -0.01 22.80
N LYS A 40 -5.39 -0.03 23.29
CA LYS A 40 -5.07 -0.59 24.61
C LYS A 40 -5.97 -0.01 25.70
N ASP A 41 -6.19 1.30 25.68
CA ASP A 41 -6.97 2.01 26.69
C ASP A 41 -8.45 1.58 26.67
N ARG A 42 -9.04 1.39 25.48
CA ARG A 42 -10.42 0.90 25.32
C ARG A 42 -10.58 -0.55 25.76
N VAL A 43 -9.61 -1.41 25.43
CA VAL A 43 -9.62 -2.81 25.89
C VAL A 43 -9.49 -2.87 27.41
N GLN A 44 -8.64 -2.02 27.99
CA GLN A 44 -8.44 -1.96 29.43
C GLN A 44 -9.70 -1.48 30.18
N GLU A 45 -10.38 -0.45 29.66
CA GLU A 45 -11.65 0.06 30.20
C GLU A 45 -12.75 -1.02 30.22
N LEU A 46 -12.88 -1.79 29.12
CA LEU A 46 -13.84 -2.89 29.01
C LEU A 46 -13.53 -4.02 30.00
N VAL A 47 -12.26 -4.40 30.11
CA VAL A 47 -11.84 -5.46 31.04
C VAL A 47 -12.06 -5.03 32.49
N GLU A 48 -11.77 -3.77 32.85
CA GLU A 48 -12.04 -3.24 34.18
C GLU A 48 -13.54 -3.21 34.50
N GLU A 49 -14.42 -3.00 33.51
CA GLU A 49 -15.85 -3.16 33.69
C GLU A 49 -16.23 -4.62 34.00
N LEU A 50 -15.66 -5.60 33.29
CA LEU A 50 -15.90 -7.02 33.53
C LEU A 50 -15.41 -7.45 34.93
N VAL A 51 -14.27 -6.92 35.38
CA VAL A 51 -13.76 -7.16 36.74
C VAL A 51 -14.69 -6.55 37.79
N ARG A 52 -15.14 -5.31 37.60
CA ARG A 52 -16.10 -4.65 38.51
C ARG A 52 -17.43 -5.38 38.62
N ARG A 53 -17.87 -6.00 37.53
CA ARG A 53 -19.07 -6.85 37.48
C ARG A 53 -18.87 -8.24 38.10
N GLY A 54 -17.65 -8.56 38.56
CA GLY A 54 -17.29 -9.85 39.14
C GLY A 54 -17.22 -10.98 38.10
N GLN A 55 -17.17 -10.66 36.81
CA GLN A 55 -17.11 -11.66 35.73
C GLN A 55 -15.68 -12.14 35.47
N LEU A 56 -14.69 -11.36 35.89
CA LEU A 56 -13.27 -11.67 35.84
C LEU A 56 -12.62 -11.24 37.16
N ASN A 57 -11.57 -11.95 37.57
CA ASN A 57 -10.68 -11.43 38.59
C ASN A 57 -9.65 -10.45 37.97
N SER A 58 -8.97 -9.67 38.82
CA SER A 58 -8.01 -8.65 38.38
C SER A 58 -6.82 -9.24 37.59
N ASP A 59 -6.40 -10.46 37.92
CA ASP A 59 -5.26 -11.12 37.28
C ASP A 59 -5.63 -11.65 35.90
N GLU A 60 -6.80 -12.29 35.77
CA GLU A 60 -7.39 -12.72 34.49
C GLU A 60 -7.61 -11.53 33.56
N GLY A 61 -8.09 -10.41 34.09
CA GLY A 61 -8.27 -9.18 33.32
C GLY A 61 -6.96 -8.70 32.69
N ARG A 62 -5.88 -8.62 33.48
CA ARG A 62 -4.56 -8.22 32.97
C ARG A 62 -4.05 -9.15 31.87
N GLU A 63 -4.21 -10.45 32.06
CA GLU A 63 -3.80 -11.44 31.05
C GLU A 63 -4.60 -11.29 29.74
N VAL A 64 -5.90 -11.01 29.82
CA VAL A 64 -6.74 -10.76 28.64
C VAL A 64 -6.27 -9.52 27.88
N VAL A 65 -6.02 -8.40 28.57
CA VAL A 65 -5.51 -7.17 27.94
C VAL A 65 -4.20 -7.45 27.23
N GLU A 66 -3.25 -8.08 27.91
CA GLU A 66 -1.91 -8.33 27.36
C GLU A 66 -1.94 -9.25 26.15
N ARG A 67 -2.73 -10.34 26.20
CA ARG A 67 -2.91 -11.25 25.06
C ARG A 67 -3.57 -10.56 23.87
N LEU A 68 -4.62 -9.76 24.09
CA LEU A 68 -5.29 -9.03 23.00
C LEU A 68 -4.37 -8.02 22.34
N VAL A 69 -3.64 -7.22 23.13
CA VAL A 69 -2.74 -6.20 22.60
C VAL A 69 -1.55 -6.82 21.86
N SER A 70 -0.97 -7.89 22.41
CA SER A 70 0.14 -8.59 21.76
C SER A 70 -0.29 -9.19 20.43
N ARG A 71 -1.42 -9.92 20.43
CA ARG A 71 -1.96 -10.55 19.22
C ARG A 71 -2.36 -9.53 18.16
N SER A 72 -2.98 -8.41 18.55
CA SER A 72 -3.38 -7.37 17.58
C SER A 72 -2.18 -6.75 16.87
N ARG A 73 -1.07 -6.52 17.59
CA ARG A 73 0.18 -6.00 17.00
C ARG A 73 0.79 -6.97 16.00
N GLU A 74 0.76 -8.26 16.30
CA GLU A 74 1.30 -9.30 15.43
C GLU A 74 0.46 -9.45 14.15
N GLU A 75 -0.87 -9.47 14.29
CA GLU A 75 -1.80 -9.49 13.16
C GLU A 75 -1.69 -8.22 12.32
N ALA A 76 -1.62 -7.03 12.93
CA ALA A 76 -1.44 -5.77 12.22
C ALA A 76 -0.17 -5.78 11.36
N ARG A 77 0.95 -6.28 11.88
CA ARG A 77 2.20 -6.44 11.12
C ARG A 77 2.06 -7.44 9.97
N SER A 78 1.33 -8.54 10.18
CA SER A 78 1.05 -9.55 9.15
C SER A 78 0.23 -8.96 8.01
N VAL A 79 -0.85 -8.25 8.35
CA VAL A 79 -1.72 -7.55 7.39
C VAL A 79 -0.93 -6.50 6.61
N LEU A 80 -0.12 -5.69 7.30
CA LEU A 80 0.69 -4.65 6.66
C LEU A 80 1.69 -5.25 5.65
N ARG A 81 2.38 -6.35 6.02
CA ARG A 81 3.28 -7.06 5.11
C ARG A 81 2.56 -7.62 3.88
N LYS A 82 1.37 -8.20 4.08
CA LYS A 82 0.56 -8.69 2.96
C LYS A 82 0.13 -7.55 2.05
N ALA A 83 -0.33 -6.43 2.63
CA ALA A 83 -0.70 -5.23 1.89
C ALA A 83 0.48 -4.70 1.06
N ASP A 84 1.67 -4.56 1.66
CA ASP A 84 2.88 -4.14 0.94
C ASP A 84 3.20 -5.07 -0.23
N SER A 85 3.14 -6.38 -0.02
CA SER A 85 3.42 -7.36 -1.08
C SER A 85 2.39 -7.29 -2.22
N SER A 86 1.11 -7.12 -1.89
CA SER A 86 0.04 -6.99 -2.87
C SER A 86 0.14 -5.68 -3.64
N LEU A 87 0.47 -4.58 -2.96
CA LEU A 87 0.69 -3.28 -3.59
C LEU A 87 1.91 -3.35 -4.52
N GLN A 88 3.02 -3.96 -4.09
CA GLN A 88 4.20 -4.14 -4.93
C GLN A 88 3.92 -5.00 -6.17
N GLY A 89 3.07 -6.03 -6.05
CA GLY A 89 2.56 -6.81 -7.17
C GLY A 89 1.71 -5.96 -8.12
N ALA A 90 0.73 -5.24 -7.59
CA ALA A 90 -0.13 -4.36 -8.38
C ALA A 90 0.66 -3.26 -9.11
N TYR A 91 1.64 -2.63 -8.44
CA TYR A 91 2.51 -1.63 -9.07
C TYR A 91 3.29 -2.22 -10.25
N ARG A 92 3.79 -3.46 -10.13
CA ARG A 92 4.48 -4.15 -11.22
C ARG A 92 3.53 -4.44 -12.39
N ASP A 93 2.31 -4.90 -12.11
CA ASP A 93 1.33 -5.24 -13.14
C ASP A 93 0.78 -3.99 -13.86
N LEU A 94 0.73 -2.85 -13.17
CA LEU A 94 0.37 -1.55 -13.71
C LEU A 94 1.55 -0.83 -14.41
N GLY A 95 2.75 -1.43 -14.42
CA GLY A 95 3.97 -0.83 -14.99
C GLY A 95 4.52 0.37 -14.21
N LEU A 96 4.04 0.59 -12.98
CA LEU A 96 4.46 1.68 -12.10
C LEU A 96 5.78 1.29 -11.43
N THR A 97 6.88 1.87 -11.94
CA THR A 97 8.22 1.69 -11.39
C THR A 97 8.34 2.41 -10.05
N THR A 98 8.86 1.72 -9.04
CA THR A 98 9.12 2.34 -7.73
C THR A 98 10.27 3.34 -7.82
N LYS A 99 10.28 4.39 -6.98
CA LYS A 99 11.34 5.43 -6.98
C LYS A 99 12.77 4.83 -6.95
N ARG A 100 12.96 3.78 -6.14
CA ARG A 100 14.25 3.07 -6.02
C ARG A 100 14.69 2.40 -7.32
N GLN A 101 13.76 1.84 -8.08
CA GLN A 101 14.07 1.20 -9.37
C GLN A 101 14.44 2.26 -10.42
N SER A 102 13.78 3.42 -10.42
CA SER A 102 14.16 4.54 -11.30
C SER A 102 15.56 5.06 -10.98
N GLU A 103 15.89 5.20 -9.69
CA GLU A 103 17.22 5.63 -9.24
C GLU A 103 18.33 4.62 -9.66
N ASP A 104 18.06 3.32 -9.59
CA ASP A 104 18.99 2.27 -10.05
C ASP A 104 19.23 2.34 -11.56
N VAL A 105 18.17 2.54 -12.35
CA VAL A 105 18.27 2.71 -13.81
C VAL A 105 19.04 3.99 -14.16
N GLU A 106 18.78 5.10 -13.47
CA GLU A 106 19.48 6.37 -13.70
C GLU A 106 20.99 6.25 -13.39
N PHE A 107 21.34 5.56 -12.29
CA PHE A 107 22.74 5.31 -11.95
C PHE A 107 23.45 4.47 -13.02
N ARG A 108 22.81 3.40 -13.50
CA ARG A 108 23.32 2.56 -14.58
C ARG A 108 23.47 3.34 -15.88
N LEU A 109 22.53 4.22 -16.19
CA LEU A 109 22.58 5.08 -17.37
C LEU A 109 23.79 6.01 -17.32
N ARG A 110 24.01 6.70 -16.19
CA ARG A 110 25.19 7.57 -16.01
C ARG A 110 26.52 6.83 -16.15
N GLN A 111 26.61 5.58 -15.66
CA GLN A 111 27.81 4.77 -15.86
C GLN A 111 28.03 4.42 -17.33
N LEU A 112 26.96 4.09 -18.06
CA LEU A 112 27.03 3.81 -19.49
C LEU A 112 27.45 5.06 -20.27
N GLU A 113 26.85 6.21 -19.99
CA GLU A 113 27.22 7.49 -20.60
C GLU A 113 28.70 7.81 -20.38
N HIS A 114 29.19 7.65 -19.15
CA HIS A 114 30.60 7.87 -18.85
C HIS A 114 31.53 6.93 -19.62
N ARG A 115 31.18 5.64 -19.72
CA ARG A 115 31.98 4.66 -20.48
C ARG A 115 31.97 4.95 -21.97
N VAL A 116 30.83 5.35 -22.53
CA VAL A 116 30.75 5.76 -23.95
C VAL A 116 31.64 6.97 -24.19
N GLN A 117 31.60 7.98 -23.32
CA GLN A 117 32.44 9.17 -23.45
C GLN A 117 33.94 8.86 -23.38
N LEU A 118 34.35 7.92 -22.52
CA LEU A 118 35.74 7.45 -22.45
C LEU A 118 36.17 6.71 -23.72
N LEU A 119 35.26 5.94 -24.33
CA LEU A 119 35.54 5.23 -25.57
C LEU A 119 35.60 6.18 -26.78
N GLU A 120 34.70 7.17 -26.84
CA GLU A 120 34.71 8.21 -27.87
C GLU A 120 35.99 9.04 -27.80
N SER A 121 36.38 9.50 -26.60
CA SER A 121 37.64 10.24 -26.42
C SER A 121 38.89 9.42 -26.75
N ALA A 122 38.89 8.12 -26.46
CA ALA A 122 39.97 7.23 -26.87
C ALA A 122 40.00 6.98 -28.38
N ALA A 123 38.83 6.89 -29.03
CA ALA A 123 38.72 6.76 -30.48
C ALA A 123 39.22 8.03 -31.20
N ASP A 124 38.82 9.21 -30.73
CA ASP A 124 39.26 10.50 -31.27
C ASP A 124 40.77 10.71 -31.10
N ALA A 125 41.34 10.29 -29.96
CA ALA A 125 42.78 10.32 -29.72
C ALA A 125 43.56 9.38 -30.66
N GLY A 126 42.96 8.25 -31.06
CA GLY A 126 43.55 7.31 -32.02
C GLY A 126 43.57 7.83 -33.46
N VAL A 127 42.65 8.72 -33.84
CA VAL A 127 42.56 9.27 -35.21
C VAL A 127 43.56 10.43 -35.43
N GLY A 128 44.02 11.10 -34.37
CA GLY A 128 45.00 12.19 -34.45
C GLY A 128 46.48 11.77 -34.64
N GLY A 129 46.82 10.48 -34.49
CA GLY A 129 48.20 9.99 -34.51
C GLY A 129 48.79 9.66 -35.88
N GLY A 130 48.02 9.73 -36.96
CA GLY A 130 48.42 9.23 -38.30
C GLY A 130 49.04 10.26 -39.27
N ALA A 131 49.17 11.53 -38.89
CA ALA A 131 49.48 12.62 -39.85
C ALA A 131 50.89 13.26 -39.70
N ALA A 132 51.88 12.53 -39.16
CA ALA A 132 53.26 13.04 -39.05
C ALA A 132 54.32 11.99 -39.42
N SER A 133 54.28 11.49 -40.65
CA SER A 133 55.44 10.84 -41.29
C SER A 133 55.39 11.05 -42.81
N GLY A 134 55.53 12.31 -43.24
CA GLY A 134 55.91 12.60 -44.62
C GLY A 134 57.39 12.24 -44.81
N PRO A 135 57.78 11.52 -45.89
CA PRO A 135 59.18 11.21 -46.12
C PRO A 135 59.97 12.50 -46.41
N PRO A 136 61.22 12.63 -45.91
CA PRO A 136 62.09 13.73 -46.28
C PRO A 136 62.46 13.61 -47.76
N GLY A 137 62.49 14.75 -48.44
CA GLY A 137 62.56 14.85 -49.89
C GLY A 137 63.82 14.27 -50.54
N GLU A 138 63.68 14.05 -51.84
CA GLU A 138 64.75 14.05 -52.84
C GLU A 138 64.51 15.18 -53.83
#